data_AF-A0A855Y2E7-F1
#
_entry.id   AF-A0A855Y2E7-F1
#
_cell.length_a   1.000
_cell.length_b   1.000
_cell.length_c   1.000
_cell.angle_alpha   90.00
_cell.angle_beta   90.00
_cell.angle_gamma   90.00
#
_symmetry.space_group_name_H-M   'P 1'
#
loop_
_entity.id
_entity.type
_entity.pdbx_description
1 polymer ?
#
loop_
_entity_poly.entity_id
_entity_poly.type
_entity_poly.pdbx_seq_one_letter_code
_entity_poly.pdbx_strand_id
1 'polypeptide(L)'
;SIEEGVQRVLSCEAFRAELVDIFQYNLAHLRFVDKSNSFPYTCPLDIHCMYSIDQVLAAFGYWNAEQSPTFREGVKYFADEQTDIFFITLNKSDKDFSPSTLYEDYAINERLFHWQTQSRVSEHTATAQRYIHHRETGNRIVLFVREYKEERSYTSPFVFLGEADYVSHEGNKPMSFVWRLREDMPAKMVAVANKCIV
;
A
#
# COMPACT_ATOMS: atom_id res chain seq x y z
N SER A 1 14.70 -2.63 -27.52
CA SER A 1 14.48 -2.17 -26.13
C SER A 1 12.98 -2.14 -25.82
N ILE A 2 12.56 -1.94 -24.56
CA ILE A 2 11.13 -1.70 -24.22
C ILE A 2 10.59 -0.52 -25.04
N GLU A 3 11.39 0.54 -25.18
CA GLU A 3 11.03 1.75 -25.90
C GLU A 3 10.79 1.49 -27.40
N GLU A 4 11.65 0.72 -28.06
CA GLU A 4 11.40 0.28 -29.44
C GLU A 4 10.13 -0.56 -29.58
N GLY A 5 9.85 -1.41 -28.59
CA GLY A 5 8.62 -2.21 -28.55
C GLY A 5 7.37 -1.34 -28.46
N VAL A 6 7.38 -0.36 -27.56
CA VAL A 6 6.30 0.63 -27.41
C VAL A 6 6.13 1.44 -28.70
N GLN A 7 7.21 1.95 -29.27
CA GLN A 7 7.16 2.70 -30.54
C GLN A 7 6.58 1.85 -31.67
N ARG A 8 6.92 0.55 -31.73
CA ARG A 8 6.38 -0.36 -32.74
C ARG A 8 4.88 -0.58 -32.57
N VAL A 9 4.39 -0.75 -31.35
CA VAL A 9 2.93 -0.85 -31.08
C VAL A 9 2.23 0.44 -31.47
N LEU A 10 2.78 1.59 -31.08
CA LEU A 10 2.21 2.91 -31.36
C LEU A 10 2.26 3.28 -32.86
N SER A 11 3.19 2.71 -33.62
CA SER A 11 3.27 2.91 -35.08
C SER A 11 2.11 2.26 -35.85
N CYS A 12 1.40 1.31 -35.23
CA CYS A 12 0.20 0.72 -35.81
C CYS A 12 -1.03 1.55 -35.47
N GLU A 13 -1.65 2.14 -36.50
CA GLU A 13 -2.79 3.04 -36.34
C GLU A 13 -3.98 2.39 -35.62
N ALA A 14 -4.28 1.13 -35.93
CA ALA A 14 -5.38 0.39 -35.30
C ALA A 14 -5.16 0.22 -33.79
N PHE A 15 -3.96 -0.19 -33.36
CA PHE A 15 -3.64 -0.32 -31.93
C PHE A 15 -3.65 1.04 -31.23
N ARG A 16 -3.12 2.08 -31.86
CA ARG A 16 -3.14 3.43 -31.29
C ARG A 16 -4.57 3.92 -31.08
N ALA A 17 -5.47 3.70 -32.03
CA ALA A 17 -6.87 4.08 -31.90
C ALA A 17 -7.54 3.33 -30.73
N GLU A 18 -7.35 2.01 -30.65
CA GLU A 18 -7.90 1.19 -29.57
C GLU A 18 -7.38 1.62 -28.19
N LEU A 19 -6.08 1.92 -28.06
CA LEU A 19 -5.51 2.43 -26.81
C LEU A 19 -6.14 3.77 -26.40
N VAL A 20 -6.37 4.67 -27.34
CA VAL A 20 -7.03 5.95 -27.08
C VAL A 20 -8.47 5.72 -26.62
N ASP A 21 -9.21 4.82 -27.26
CA ASP A 21 -10.58 4.48 -26.86
C ASP A 21 -10.63 3.91 -25.43
N ILE A 22 -9.71 3.01 -25.09
CA ILE A 22 -9.58 2.47 -23.73
C ILE A 22 -9.26 3.58 -22.72
N PHE A 23 -8.33 4.49 -23.03
CA PHE A 23 -8.00 5.61 -22.14
C PHE A 23 -9.16 6.58 -21.96
N GLN A 24 -9.90 6.90 -23.03
CA GLN A 24 -11.08 7.75 -22.95
C GLN A 24 -12.18 7.10 -22.12
N TYR A 25 -12.43 5.80 -22.33
CA TYR A 25 -13.38 5.03 -21.51
C TYR A 25 -12.97 5.07 -20.05
N ASN A 26 -11.72 4.74 -19.72
CA ASN A 26 -11.24 4.75 -18.34
C ASN A 26 -11.34 6.13 -17.71
N LEU A 27 -10.91 7.19 -18.41
CA LEU A 27 -10.98 8.58 -17.96
C LEU A 27 -12.43 9.00 -17.65
N ALA A 28 -13.37 8.66 -18.53
CA ALA A 28 -14.80 8.94 -18.32
C ALA A 28 -15.42 8.15 -17.13
N HIS A 29 -14.78 7.06 -16.71
CA HIS A 29 -15.24 6.19 -15.63
C HIS A 29 -14.38 6.28 -14.36
N LEU A 30 -13.44 7.24 -14.27
CA LEU A 30 -12.71 7.51 -13.03
C LEU A 30 -13.70 8.00 -11.96
N ARG A 31 -13.76 7.29 -10.84
CA ARG A 31 -14.67 7.58 -9.72
C ARG A 31 -13.91 7.86 -8.42
N PHE A 32 -12.68 8.35 -8.53
CA PHE A 32 -11.84 8.75 -7.41
C PHE A 32 -11.05 10.01 -7.79
N VAL A 33 -10.60 10.74 -6.78
CA VAL A 33 -9.71 11.89 -6.93
C VAL A 33 -8.36 11.45 -6.41
N ASP A 34 -7.38 11.41 -7.32
CA ASP A 34 -5.99 11.16 -7.00
C ASP A 34 -5.35 12.40 -6.38
N LYS A 35 -4.22 12.20 -5.72
CA LYS A 35 -3.39 13.29 -5.20
C LYS A 35 -1.93 12.88 -5.30
N SER A 36 -1.09 13.76 -5.81
CA SER A 36 0.35 13.50 -5.81
C SER A 36 0.88 13.31 -4.39
N ASN A 37 1.79 12.35 -4.22
CA ASN A 37 2.49 12.16 -2.96
C ASN A 37 3.44 13.33 -2.67
N SER A 38 3.78 13.52 -1.40
CA SER A 38 4.69 14.57 -0.92
C SER A 38 6.08 14.04 -0.59
N PHE A 39 6.49 12.92 -1.17
CA PHE A 39 7.79 12.34 -0.84
C PHE A 39 8.95 13.25 -1.30
N PRO A 40 10.05 13.31 -0.53
CA PRO A 40 11.23 14.09 -0.91
C PRO A 40 12.10 13.39 -1.98
N TYR A 41 11.62 12.28 -2.53
CA TYR A 41 12.31 11.44 -3.52
C TYR A 41 11.34 11.07 -4.65
N THR A 42 11.87 10.62 -5.78
CA THR A 42 11.07 10.23 -6.94
C THR A 42 10.26 8.98 -6.63
N CYS A 43 8.93 9.10 -6.64
CA CYS A 43 8.01 7.98 -6.50
C CYS A 43 6.79 8.23 -7.39
N PRO A 44 6.56 7.41 -8.44
CA PRO A 44 5.48 7.61 -9.41
C PRO A 44 4.14 7.03 -8.92
N LEU A 45 3.84 7.12 -7.63
CA LEU A 45 2.61 6.62 -7.03
C LEU A 45 1.76 7.77 -6.50
N ASP A 46 0.51 7.85 -6.94
CA ASP A 46 -0.45 8.84 -6.48
C ASP A 46 -1.34 8.25 -5.39
N ILE A 47 -1.62 9.08 -4.39
CA ILE A 47 -2.50 8.75 -3.28
C ILE A 47 -3.90 8.48 -3.83
N HIS A 48 -4.54 7.44 -3.30
CA HIS A 48 -5.84 6.87 -3.69
C HIS A 48 -5.88 6.10 -5.01
N CYS A 49 -4.76 5.98 -5.72
CA CYS A 49 -4.63 5.06 -6.84
C CYS A 49 -4.38 3.62 -6.38
N MET A 50 -4.66 2.66 -7.28
CA MET A 50 -4.51 1.22 -7.04
C MET A 50 -3.26 0.68 -7.72
N TYR A 51 -2.47 -0.09 -6.96
CA TYR A 51 -1.19 -0.64 -7.41
C TYR A 51 -1.04 -2.12 -7.02
N SER A 52 -0.43 -2.91 -7.89
CA SER A 52 0.06 -4.25 -7.50
C SER A 52 1.31 -4.13 -6.61
N ILE A 53 1.66 -5.22 -5.93
CA ILE A 53 2.94 -5.30 -5.18
C ILE A 53 4.10 -4.98 -6.12
N ASP A 54 4.10 -5.54 -7.33
CA ASP A 54 5.13 -5.35 -8.33
C ASP A 54 5.33 -3.87 -8.69
N GLN A 55 4.24 -3.15 -8.91
CA GLN A 55 4.28 -1.71 -9.21
C GLN A 55 4.83 -0.92 -8.02
N VAL A 56 4.42 -1.24 -6.80
CA VAL A 56 4.92 -0.57 -5.59
C VAL A 56 6.41 -0.85 -5.42
N LEU A 57 6.84 -2.11 -5.46
CA LEU A 57 8.26 -2.47 -5.29
C LEU A 57 9.14 -1.91 -6.41
N ALA A 58 8.62 -1.76 -7.62
CA ALA A 58 9.31 -1.07 -8.71
C ALA A 58 9.42 0.44 -8.48
N ALA A 59 8.36 1.08 -7.97
CA ALA A 59 8.35 2.50 -7.64
C ALA A 59 9.36 2.88 -6.55
N PHE A 60 9.67 1.96 -5.64
CA PHE A 60 10.72 2.11 -4.62
C PHE A 60 12.07 1.47 -5.05
N GLY A 61 12.24 1.14 -6.33
CA GLY A 61 13.50 0.61 -6.88
C GLY A 61 13.92 -0.78 -6.40
N TYR A 62 13.12 -1.44 -5.55
CA TYR A 62 13.41 -2.77 -5.03
C TYR A 62 13.41 -3.82 -6.14
N TRP A 63 12.43 -3.72 -7.04
CA TRP A 63 12.31 -4.54 -8.24
C TRP A 63 12.62 -3.69 -9.46
N ASN A 64 13.47 -4.19 -10.33
CA ASN A 64 13.89 -3.49 -11.54
C ASN A 64 14.34 -4.51 -12.60
N ALA A 65 14.89 -4.02 -13.71
CA ALA A 65 15.33 -4.87 -14.82
C ALA A 65 16.47 -5.84 -14.44
N GLU A 66 17.24 -5.54 -13.39
CA GLU A 66 18.40 -6.32 -12.97
C GLU A 66 18.06 -7.29 -11.83
N GLN A 67 17.15 -6.92 -10.94
CA GLN A 67 16.82 -7.73 -9.77
C GLN A 67 15.32 -7.70 -9.40
N SER A 68 14.84 -8.86 -8.92
CA SER A 68 13.50 -9.01 -8.34
C SER A 68 13.55 -10.01 -7.17
N PRO A 69 14.18 -9.64 -6.04
CA PRO A 69 14.29 -10.52 -4.88
C PRO A 69 12.91 -10.91 -4.32
N THR A 70 12.81 -12.10 -3.73
CA THR A 70 11.56 -12.61 -3.17
C THR A 70 11.07 -11.69 -2.04
N PHE A 71 9.79 -11.31 -2.08
CA PHE A 71 9.13 -10.49 -1.06
C PHE A 71 8.05 -11.32 -0.35
N ARG A 72 8.10 -11.39 1.00
CA ARG A 72 7.16 -12.19 1.82
C ARG A 72 6.68 -11.48 3.08
N GLU A 73 7.46 -10.54 3.56
CA GLU A 73 7.19 -9.80 4.78
C GLU A 73 6.34 -8.62 4.35
N GLY A 74 5.04 -8.58 4.64
CA GLY A 74 4.12 -7.51 4.21
C GLY A 74 4.48 -6.10 4.66
N VAL A 75 5.69 -5.87 5.16
CA VAL A 75 6.30 -4.58 5.46
C VAL A 75 7.73 -4.58 4.91
N LYS A 76 8.16 -3.46 4.33
CA LYS A 76 9.55 -3.27 3.87
C LYS A 76 10.06 -1.91 4.29
N TYR A 77 11.23 -1.91 4.93
CA TYR A 77 12.02 -0.69 5.17
C TYR A 77 12.94 -0.41 3.99
N PHE A 78 12.91 0.82 3.51
CA PHE A 78 13.77 1.40 2.49
C PHE A 78 14.69 2.42 3.17
N ALA A 79 15.94 2.01 3.41
CA ALA A 79 16.86 2.79 4.23
C ALA A 79 17.31 4.09 3.55
N ASP A 80 17.52 4.06 2.23
CA ASP A 80 17.94 5.23 1.45
C ASP A 80 16.82 6.29 1.40
N GLU A 81 15.57 5.84 1.30
CA GLU A 81 14.36 6.67 1.31
C GLU A 81 13.83 6.96 2.74
N GLN A 82 14.44 6.38 3.78
CA GLN A 82 13.97 6.41 5.17
C GLN A 82 12.45 6.13 5.30
N THR A 83 11.96 5.11 4.59
CA THR A 83 10.53 4.86 4.46
C THR A 83 10.20 3.41 4.72
N ASP A 84 9.25 3.15 5.62
CA ASP A 84 8.62 1.85 5.78
C ASP A 84 7.29 1.83 5.01
N ILE A 85 7.15 0.88 4.09
CA ILE A 85 5.88 0.62 3.38
C ILE A 85 5.17 -0.58 3.98
N PHE A 86 3.87 -0.45 4.24
CA PHE A 86 3.02 -1.48 4.82
C PHE A 86 2.00 -1.94 3.78
N PHE A 87 2.00 -3.24 3.49
CA PHE A 87 0.96 -3.91 2.69
C PHE A 87 -0.05 -4.55 3.63
N ILE A 88 -1.25 -3.99 3.67
CA ILE A 88 -2.29 -4.36 4.64
C ILE A 88 -3.48 -4.95 3.88
N THR A 89 -3.93 -6.12 4.32
CA THR A 89 -5.16 -6.77 3.83
C THR A 89 -6.15 -6.84 4.98
N LEU A 90 -7.29 -6.14 4.84
CA LEU A 90 -8.29 -6.00 5.91
C LEU A 90 -9.01 -7.34 6.18
N ASN A 91 -9.60 -7.94 5.15
CA ASN A 91 -10.32 -9.20 5.24
C ASN A 91 -9.39 -10.37 4.92
N LYS A 92 -8.95 -11.05 5.97
CA LYS A 92 -8.19 -12.31 5.88
C LYS A 92 -9.20 -13.45 5.85
N SER A 93 -9.36 -14.11 4.70
CA SER A 93 -10.20 -15.30 4.62
C SER A 93 -9.61 -16.43 5.47
N ASP A 94 -10.43 -17.10 6.29
CA ASP A 94 -10.05 -18.18 7.23
C ASP A 94 -9.27 -19.34 6.60
N LYS A 95 -9.35 -19.53 5.28
CA LYS A 95 -8.73 -20.65 4.57
C LYS A 95 -7.22 -20.54 4.39
N ASP A 96 -6.65 -19.34 4.51
CA ASP A 96 -5.25 -19.05 4.14
C ASP A 96 -4.34 -18.72 5.34
N PHE A 97 -4.89 -18.63 6.56
CA PHE A 97 -4.15 -18.18 7.74
C PHE A 97 -4.32 -19.12 8.94
N SER A 98 -3.22 -19.44 9.63
CA SER A 98 -3.32 -20.14 10.92
C SER A 98 -3.96 -19.22 11.97
N PRO A 99 -4.69 -19.75 12.99
CA PRO A 99 -5.31 -18.98 14.06
C PRO A 99 -4.37 -18.01 14.81
N SER A 100 -3.06 -18.23 14.71
CA SER A 100 -2.01 -17.38 15.29
C SER A 100 -1.69 -16.11 14.49
N THR A 101 -2.37 -15.85 13.37
CA THR A 101 -2.02 -14.79 12.39
C THR A 101 -3.20 -13.87 12.04
N LEU A 102 -4.30 -13.92 12.80
CA LEU A 102 -5.36 -12.92 12.71
C LEU A 102 -4.86 -11.62 13.38
N TYR A 103 -4.05 -10.87 12.64
CA TYR A 103 -3.77 -9.48 12.98
C TYR A 103 -5.02 -8.66 12.67
N GLU A 104 -5.49 -7.88 13.64
CA GLU A 104 -6.67 -7.04 13.51
C GLU A 104 -6.29 -5.73 12.81
N ASP A 105 -6.18 -5.73 11.48
CA ASP A 105 -5.91 -4.52 10.73
C ASP A 105 -7.24 -3.90 10.27
N TYR A 106 -7.57 -2.70 10.73
CA TYR A 106 -8.85 -2.05 10.41
C TYR A 106 -8.76 -0.52 10.45
N ALA A 107 -9.57 0.16 9.66
CA ALA A 107 -9.77 1.59 9.84
C ALA A 107 -10.71 1.85 11.02
N ILE A 108 -10.29 2.72 11.93
CA ILE A 108 -11.09 3.20 13.06
C ILE A 108 -12.06 4.29 12.57
N ASN A 109 -11.59 5.18 11.68
CA ASN A 109 -12.36 6.19 10.98
C ASN A 109 -11.59 6.65 9.73
N GLU A 110 -12.03 7.72 9.04
CA GLU A 110 -11.40 8.22 7.82
C GLU A 110 -9.92 8.63 7.96
N ARG A 111 -9.43 8.86 9.18
CA ARG A 111 -8.03 9.21 9.45
C ARG A 111 -7.27 8.23 10.32
N LEU A 112 -7.93 7.49 11.18
CA LEU A 112 -7.29 6.60 12.15
C LEU A 112 -7.33 5.17 11.66
N PHE A 113 -6.17 4.52 11.69
CA PHE A 113 -5.98 3.16 11.21
C PHE A 113 -5.28 2.33 12.29
N HIS A 114 -5.89 1.21 12.67
CA HIS A 114 -5.29 0.24 13.56
C HIS A 114 -4.51 -0.80 12.75
N TRP A 115 -3.29 -1.08 13.16
CA TRP A 115 -2.41 -2.05 12.52
C TRP A 115 -1.60 -2.82 13.55
N GLN A 116 -1.37 -4.12 13.34
CA GLN A 116 -0.52 -4.92 14.23
C GLN A 116 0.77 -5.38 13.55
N THR A 117 1.85 -5.35 14.33
CA THR A 117 3.16 -5.84 13.89
C THR A 117 3.20 -7.35 13.70
N GLN A 118 4.17 -7.85 12.93
CA GLN A 118 4.47 -9.28 12.93
C GLN A 118 4.89 -9.76 14.33
N SER A 119 4.56 -11.01 14.66
CA SER A 119 4.65 -11.63 16.01
C SER A 119 5.99 -11.54 16.75
N ARG A 120 7.08 -11.13 16.10
CA ARG A 120 8.42 -11.01 16.72
C ARG A 120 8.80 -9.58 17.11
N VAL A 121 8.09 -8.58 16.63
CA VAL A 121 8.39 -7.17 16.92
C VAL A 121 7.89 -6.85 18.33
N SER A 122 8.82 -6.44 19.19
CA SER A 122 8.54 -5.90 20.53
C SER A 122 9.04 -4.47 20.62
N GLU A 123 8.58 -3.73 21.64
CA GLU A 123 8.86 -2.30 21.80
C GLU A 123 10.35 -1.98 21.76
N HIS A 124 11.21 -2.83 22.33
CA HIS A 124 12.66 -2.65 22.35
C HIS A 124 13.39 -2.96 21.04
N THR A 125 12.68 -3.43 20.01
CA THR A 125 13.30 -3.72 18.71
C THR A 125 13.58 -2.44 17.92
N ALA A 126 14.62 -2.46 17.10
CA ALA A 126 14.95 -1.32 16.22
C ALA A 126 13.77 -0.92 15.30
N THR A 127 12.97 -1.90 14.86
CA THR A 127 11.77 -1.66 14.05
C THR A 127 10.69 -0.91 14.84
N ALA A 128 10.34 -1.38 16.04
CA ALA A 128 9.34 -0.70 16.87
C ALA A 128 9.80 0.71 17.26
N GLN A 129 11.07 0.87 17.64
CA GLN A 129 11.65 2.17 17.96
C GLN A 129 11.61 3.11 16.75
N ARG A 130 11.91 2.61 15.54
CA ARG A 130 11.77 3.39 14.31
C ARG A 130 10.34 3.85 14.08
N TYR A 131 9.34 3.00 14.33
CA TYR A 131 7.93 3.35 14.19
C TYR A 131 7.46 4.38 15.23
N ILE A 132 7.83 4.20 16.49
CA ILE A 132 7.46 5.09 17.60
C ILE A 132 8.08 6.48 17.41
N HIS A 133 9.36 6.53 17.04
CA HIS A 133 10.13 7.76 16.90
C HIS A 133 10.24 8.25 15.44
N HIS A 134 9.35 7.79 14.56
CA HIS A 134 9.50 8.02 13.11
C HIS A 134 9.53 9.52 12.77
N ARG A 135 8.70 10.34 13.43
CA ARG A 135 8.65 11.80 13.23
C ARG A 135 9.94 12.50 13.65
N GLU A 136 10.53 12.06 14.76
CA GLU A 136 11.77 12.64 15.30
C GLU A 136 12.98 12.28 14.42
N THR A 137 12.96 11.08 13.86
CA THR A 137 14.04 10.53 13.04
C THR A 137 13.89 10.84 11.55
N GLY A 138 12.77 11.47 11.14
CA GLY A 138 12.45 11.74 9.74
C GLY A 138 11.98 10.51 8.95
N ASN A 139 11.81 9.36 9.60
CA ASN A 139 11.29 8.15 8.97
C ASN A 139 9.81 8.30 8.62
N ARG A 140 9.43 7.71 7.48
CA ARG A 140 8.07 7.76 6.94
C ARG A 140 7.41 6.41 7.08
N ILE A 141 6.13 6.42 7.44
CA ILE A 141 5.28 5.24 7.47
C ILE A 141 4.24 5.40 6.38
N VAL A 142 4.16 4.43 5.47
CA VAL A 142 3.36 4.51 4.25
C VAL A 142 2.44 3.31 4.13
N LEU A 143 1.15 3.55 3.90
CA LEU A 143 0.13 2.49 3.93
C LEU A 143 -0.42 2.19 2.53
N PHE A 144 -0.34 0.92 2.15
CA PHE A 144 -0.99 0.33 0.98
C PHE A 144 -2.03 -0.68 1.48
N VAL A 145 -3.31 -0.44 1.21
CA VAL A 145 -4.40 -1.21 1.82
C VAL A 145 -5.31 -1.83 0.76
N ARG A 146 -5.71 -3.08 0.97
CA ARG A 146 -6.76 -3.74 0.19
C ARG A 146 -7.75 -4.44 1.09
N GLU A 147 -8.96 -4.63 0.58
CA GLU A 147 -9.99 -5.35 1.32
C GLU A 147 -9.71 -6.84 1.34
N TYR A 148 -9.59 -7.47 0.18
CA TYR A 148 -9.37 -8.91 0.02
C TYR A 148 -8.04 -9.20 -0.67
N LYS A 149 -7.52 -10.41 -0.50
CA LYS A 149 -6.35 -10.88 -1.26
C LYS A 149 -6.67 -11.09 -2.74
N GLU A 150 -7.86 -11.60 -3.00
CA GLU A 150 -8.37 -11.87 -4.35
C GLU A 150 -9.80 -11.36 -4.49
N GLU A 151 -10.10 -10.82 -5.67
CA GLU A 151 -11.44 -10.41 -6.07
C GLU A 151 -11.69 -10.97 -7.48
N ARG A 152 -12.82 -11.67 -7.64
CA ARG A 152 -13.21 -12.30 -8.93
C ARG A 152 -12.10 -13.18 -9.55
N SER A 153 -11.40 -13.94 -8.71
CA SER A 153 -10.29 -14.85 -9.11
C SER A 153 -9.00 -14.16 -9.56
N TYR A 154 -8.87 -12.85 -9.36
CA TYR A 154 -7.63 -12.10 -9.60
C TYR A 154 -7.08 -11.54 -8.29
N THR A 155 -5.76 -11.42 -8.18
CA THR A 155 -5.13 -10.75 -7.04
C THR A 155 -5.59 -9.29 -6.99
N SER A 156 -6.16 -8.89 -5.85
CA SER A 156 -6.61 -7.51 -5.67
C SER A 156 -5.41 -6.58 -5.48
N PRO A 157 -5.37 -5.44 -6.17
CA PRO A 157 -4.36 -4.42 -5.96
C PRO A 157 -4.58 -3.72 -4.62
N PHE A 158 -3.58 -2.97 -4.17
CA PHE A 158 -3.62 -2.15 -2.99
C PHE A 158 -3.91 -0.69 -3.35
N VAL A 159 -4.77 -0.04 -2.59
CA VAL A 159 -4.93 1.42 -2.66
C VAL A 159 -3.84 2.08 -1.81
N PHE A 160 -3.16 3.06 -2.39
CA PHE A 160 -2.18 3.86 -1.68
C PHE A 160 -2.87 4.91 -0.81
N LEU A 161 -2.75 4.83 0.52
CA LEU A 161 -3.38 5.77 1.46
C LEU A 161 -2.48 6.97 1.86
N GLY A 162 -1.25 7.02 1.37
CA GLY A 162 -0.30 8.06 1.72
C GLY A 162 0.51 7.76 2.98
N GLU A 163 1.11 8.82 3.52
CA GLU A 163 1.87 8.80 4.77
C GLU A 163 0.93 8.76 5.99
N ALA A 164 1.40 8.10 7.04
CA ALA A 164 0.74 8.05 8.33
C ALA A 164 1.69 8.46 9.47
N ASP A 165 1.11 9.06 10.50
CA ASP A 165 1.81 9.52 11.69
C ASP A 165 1.42 8.68 12.91
N TYR A 166 2.41 8.35 13.73
CA TYR A 166 2.24 7.61 14.97
C TYR A 166 1.33 8.37 15.95
N VAL A 167 0.35 7.67 16.52
CA VAL A 167 -0.55 8.19 17.57
C VAL A 167 -0.27 7.48 18.89
N SER A 168 -0.39 6.16 18.90
CA SER A 168 -0.21 5.33 20.10
C SER A 168 0.14 3.90 19.71
N HIS A 169 0.70 3.16 20.67
CA HIS A 169 0.83 1.70 20.58
C HIS A 169 0.47 1.05 21.90
N GLU A 170 0.15 -0.25 21.84
CA GLU A 170 -0.07 -1.10 23.00
C GLU A 170 0.33 -2.55 22.68
N GLY A 171 0.31 -3.41 23.70
CA GLY A 171 0.76 -4.79 23.56
C GLY A 171 2.28 -4.91 23.46
N ASN A 172 2.77 -6.09 23.10
CA ASN A 172 4.21 -6.36 23.05
C ASN A 172 4.56 -7.35 21.93
N LYS A 173 3.91 -8.52 21.86
CA LYS A 173 4.13 -9.52 20.80
C LYS A 173 2.80 -10.20 20.43
N PRO A 174 2.08 -9.71 19.40
CA PRO A 174 2.38 -8.53 18.58
C PRO A 174 2.13 -7.20 19.31
N MET A 175 2.69 -6.10 18.78
CA MET A 175 2.32 -4.73 19.14
C MET A 175 1.19 -4.25 18.23
N SER A 176 0.23 -3.55 18.81
CA SER A 176 -0.80 -2.79 18.09
C SER A 176 -0.38 -1.33 17.97
N PHE A 177 -0.58 -0.73 16.81
CA PHE A 177 -0.34 0.69 16.53
C PHE A 177 -1.61 1.35 16.04
N VAL A 178 -1.83 2.58 16.50
CA VAL A 178 -2.80 3.49 15.89
C VAL A 178 -2.02 4.52 15.08
N TRP A 179 -2.30 4.54 13.78
CA TRP A 179 -1.75 5.46 12.81
C TRP A 179 -2.78 6.52 12.44
N ARG A 180 -2.36 7.78 12.30
CA ARG A 180 -3.15 8.85 11.72
C ARG A 180 -2.68 9.10 10.29
N LEU A 181 -3.51 8.80 9.31
CA LEU A 181 -3.29 9.15 7.91
C LEU A 181 -3.24 10.67 7.73
N ARG A 182 -2.32 11.13 6.89
CA ARG A 182 -2.22 12.55 6.53
C ARG A 182 -3.29 12.99 5.52
N GLU A 183 -3.78 12.05 4.73
CA GLU A 183 -4.90 12.23 3.81
C GLU A 183 -6.09 11.36 4.24
N ASP A 184 -7.29 11.91 4.12
CA ASP A 184 -8.50 11.18 4.50
C ASP A 184 -8.73 10.01 3.54
N MET A 185 -9.06 8.85 4.09
CA MET A 185 -9.41 7.70 3.26
C MET A 185 -10.59 8.03 2.35
N PRO A 186 -10.55 7.58 1.08
CA PRO A 186 -11.69 7.62 0.20
C PRO A 186 -12.92 6.97 0.85
N ALA A 187 -14.07 7.64 0.79
CA ALA A 187 -15.30 7.20 1.47
C ALA A 187 -15.69 5.74 1.18
N LYS A 188 -15.39 5.24 -0.02
CA LYS A 188 -15.62 3.84 -0.41
C LYS A 188 -14.85 2.84 0.45
N MET A 189 -13.65 3.18 0.94
CA MET A 189 -12.86 2.32 1.82
C MET A 189 -13.28 2.42 3.28
N VAL A 190 -13.76 3.58 3.75
CA VAL A 190 -14.28 3.72 5.13
C VAL A 190 -15.48 2.81 5.37
N ALA A 191 -16.41 2.73 4.40
CA ALA A 191 -17.58 1.86 4.48
C ALA A 191 -17.23 0.36 4.49
N VAL A 192 -16.11 -0.01 3.86
CA VAL A 192 -15.57 -1.37 3.85
C VAL A 192 -14.95 -1.72 5.20
N ALA A 193 -14.16 -0.82 5.77
CA ALA A 193 -13.48 -1.07 7.04
C ALA A 193 -14.45 -1.25 8.22
N ASN A 194 -15.55 -0.48 8.26
CA ASN A 194 -16.58 -0.61 9.30
C ASN A 194 -17.31 -1.96 9.28
N LYS A 195 -17.32 -2.69 8.15
CA LYS A 195 -17.95 -4.02 8.07
C LYS A 195 -17.10 -5.13 8.71
N CYS A 196 -15.83 -4.85 9.03
CA CYS A 196 -14.91 -5.82 9.63
C CYS A 196 -15.05 -5.90 11.16
N ILE A 197 -15.91 -5.07 11.76
CA ILE A 197 -16.24 -5.06 13.19
C ILE A 197 -17.61 -5.75 13.35
N VAL A 198 -17.65 -7.08 13.46
CA VAL A 198 -18.86 -7.86 13.79
C VAL A 198 -18.51 -8.94 14.79
#